data_AF-A0A1C5P1Y8-F1
#
_entry.id   AF-A0A1C5P1Y8-F1
#
_cell.length_a   1.000
_cell.length_b   1.000
_cell.length_c   1.000
_cell.angle_alpha   90.00
_cell.angle_beta   90.00
_cell.angle_gamma   90.00
#
_symmetry.space_group_name_H-M   'P 1'
#
loop_
_entity.id
_entity.type
_entity.pdbx_description
1 polymer ?
#
loop_
_entity_poly.entity_id
_entity_poly.type
_entity_poly.pdbx_seq_one_letter_code
_entity_poly.pdbx_strand_id
1 'polypeptide(L)'
;MQLIKSNKVLKYEYKLYKYNIGGIVMKYIGLVLSSICVFIIVLANLYYNSITLDMQKMKNYIVESNRVLSDVIEKEDVVQDNKDEYISRLISLKKGIENSKTSFLISDYKSYRIKSIDSLIYSISNSKEKEKYLSDVDKYNKLSEEELNKLINKTFIEVTYLSAKTYI
;
A
#
# COMPACT_ATOMS: atom_id res chain seq x y z
N MET A 1 -43.95 60.04 10.25
CA MET A 1 -42.47 60.19 10.15
C MET A 1 -41.68 59.23 11.07
N GLN A 2 -42.19 58.82 12.23
CA GLN A 2 -41.50 57.88 13.15
C GLN A 2 -41.42 56.42 12.64
N LEU A 3 -42.45 55.91 11.95
CA LEU A 3 -42.49 54.53 11.41
C LEU A 3 -41.37 54.21 10.40
N ILE A 4 -40.98 55.18 9.56
CA ILE A 4 -39.93 55.01 8.53
C ILE A 4 -38.53 54.94 9.17
N LYS A 5 -38.32 55.66 10.28
CA LYS A 5 -37.06 55.65 11.04
C LYS A 5 -36.87 54.29 11.74
N SER A 6 -37.92 53.74 12.34
CA SER A 6 -37.93 52.42 12.99
C SER A 6 -37.60 51.28 12.01
N ASN A 7 -38.19 51.31 10.81
CA ASN A 7 -37.99 50.26 9.80
C ASN A 7 -36.56 50.26 9.20
N LYS A 8 -35.93 51.44 9.09
CA LYS A 8 -34.51 51.54 8.70
C LYS A 8 -33.58 50.96 9.77
N VAL A 9 -33.82 51.24 11.05
CA VAL A 9 -33.00 50.74 12.17
C VAL A 9 -33.04 49.20 12.24
N LEU A 10 -34.23 48.61 12.14
CA LEU A 10 -34.41 47.15 12.10
C LEU A 10 -33.66 46.49 10.94
N LYS A 11 -33.65 47.13 9.76
CA LYS A 11 -32.94 46.62 8.58
C LYS A 11 -31.42 46.68 8.74
N TYR A 12 -30.89 47.68 9.43
CA TYR A 12 -29.46 47.78 9.75
C TYR A 12 -29.03 46.74 10.81
N GLU A 13 -29.82 46.57 11.86
CA GLU A 13 -29.55 45.57 12.91
C GLU A 13 -29.57 44.14 12.35
N TYR A 14 -30.56 43.80 11.50
CA TYR A 14 -30.59 42.49 10.83
C TYR A 14 -29.38 42.26 9.92
N LYS A 15 -28.91 43.29 9.22
CA LYS A 15 -27.73 43.21 8.35
C LYS A 15 -26.45 43.01 9.16
N LEU A 16 -26.32 43.69 10.31
CA LEU A 16 -25.20 43.50 11.25
C LEU A 16 -25.21 42.10 11.87
N TYR A 17 -26.38 41.61 12.29
CA TYR A 17 -26.54 40.28 12.89
C TYR A 17 -26.21 39.18 11.88
N LYS A 18 -26.68 39.31 10.63
CA LYS A 18 -26.36 38.39 9.54
C LYS A 18 -24.86 38.42 9.18
N TYR A 19 -24.22 39.58 9.23
CA TYR A 19 -22.78 39.70 8.96
C TYR A 19 -21.92 39.09 10.07
N ASN A 20 -22.27 39.32 11.33
CA ASN A 20 -21.61 38.70 12.49
C ASN A 20 -21.78 37.18 12.52
N ILE A 21 -23.00 36.68 12.28
CA ILE A 21 -23.24 35.23 12.17
C ILE A 21 -22.51 34.66 10.95
N GLY A 22 -22.53 35.34 9.80
CA GLY A 22 -21.82 34.90 8.60
C GLY A 22 -20.31 34.78 8.83
N GLY A 23 -19.69 35.73 9.53
CA GLY A 23 -18.27 35.68 9.90
C GLY A 23 -17.95 34.58 10.92
N ILE A 24 -18.82 34.34 11.90
CA ILE A 24 -18.67 33.26 12.89
C ILE A 24 -18.82 31.89 12.20
N VAL A 25 -19.83 31.70 11.36
CA VAL A 25 -20.08 30.48 10.59
C VAL A 25 -18.91 30.18 9.65
N MET A 26 -18.36 31.20 8.99
CA MET A 26 -17.20 31.03 8.09
C MET A 26 -15.92 30.61 8.85
N LYS A 27 -15.73 31.08 10.10
CA LYS A 27 -14.64 30.61 10.98
C LYS A 27 -14.79 29.14 11.37
N TYR A 28 -16.00 28.70 11.73
CA TYR A 28 -16.25 27.30 12.07
C TYR A 28 -16.11 26.38 10.85
N ILE A 29 -16.56 26.80 9.67
CA ILE A 29 -16.33 26.06 8.42
C ILE A 29 -14.83 25.91 8.15
N GLY A 30 -14.03 26.97 8.32
CA GLY A 30 -12.58 26.90 8.17
C GLY A 30 -11.91 25.93 9.16
N LEU A 31 -12.37 25.91 10.41
CA LEU A 31 -11.86 25.00 11.44
C LEU A 31 -12.22 23.53 11.14
N VAL A 32 -13.44 23.27 10.67
CA VAL A 32 -13.88 21.94 10.24
C VAL A 32 -13.05 21.47 9.04
N LEU A 33 -12.86 22.32 8.02
CA LEU A 33 -12.03 22.01 6.86
C LEU A 33 -10.59 21.69 7.26
N SER A 34 -9.98 22.50 8.14
CA SER A 34 -8.64 22.25 8.66
C SER A 34 -8.55 20.91 9.39
N SER A 35 -9.54 20.59 10.22
CA SER A 35 -9.58 19.31 10.94
C SER A 35 -9.70 18.11 9.99
N ILE A 36 -10.51 18.23 8.93
CA ILE A 36 -10.67 17.20 7.91
C ILE A 36 -9.34 17.01 7.15
N CYS A 37 -8.65 18.09 6.79
CA CYS A 37 -7.36 18.01 6.12
C CYS A 37 -6.32 17.24 6.97
N VAL A 38 -6.19 17.57 8.26
CA VAL A 38 -5.30 16.84 9.18
C VAL A 38 -5.69 15.37 9.28
N PHE A 39 -6.99 15.08 9.37
CA PHE A 39 -7.49 13.71 9.44
C PHE A 39 -7.14 12.88 8.19
N ILE A 40 -7.30 13.46 6.99
CA ILE A 40 -6.92 12.80 5.72
C ILE A 40 -5.41 12.50 5.69
N ILE A 41 -4.57 13.43 6.15
CA ILE A 41 -3.11 13.23 6.22
C ILE A 41 -2.77 12.06 7.16
N VAL A 42 -3.42 11.98 8.32
CA VAL A 42 -3.22 10.87 9.26
C VAL A 42 -3.65 9.53 8.65
N LEU A 43 -4.81 9.49 7.99
CA LEU A 43 -5.28 8.28 7.30
C LEU A 43 -4.31 7.82 6.21
N ALA A 44 -3.78 8.75 5.41
CA ALA A 44 -2.80 8.41 4.39
C ALA A 44 -1.53 7.82 5.00
N ASN A 45 -1.01 8.42 6.09
CA ASN A 45 0.15 7.86 6.80
C ASN A 45 -0.12 6.46 7.36
N LEU A 46 -1.30 6.24 7.96
CA LEU A 46 -1.69 4.92 8.45
C LEU A 46 -1.78 3.89 7.32
N TYR A 47 -2.30 4.28 6.16
CA TYR A 47 -2.35 3.43 4.97
C TYR A 47 -0.95 2.99 4.52
N TYR A 48 -0.02 3.92 4.33
CA TYR A 48 1.35 3.59 3.90
C TYR A 48 2.13 2.79 4.94
N ASN A 49 1.97 3.11 6.22
CA ASN A 49 2.59 2.36 7.30
C ASN A 49 2.07 0.92 7.35
N SER A 50 0.77 0.72 7.11
CA SER A 50 0.17 -0.62 7.07
C SER A 50 0.76 -1.47 5.94
N ILE A 51 0.85 -0.92 4.73
CA ILE A 51 1.50 -1.60 3.59
C ILE A 51 2.96 -1.91 3.90
N THR A 52 3.71 -0.93 4.41
CA THR A 52 5.14 -1.10 4.74
C THR A 52 5.35 -2.20 5.77
N LEU A 53 4.55 -2.23 6.83
CA LEU A 53 4.62 -3.27 7.87
C LEU A 53 4.29 -4.65 7.30
N ASP A 54 3.29 -4.74 6.43
CA ASP A 54 2.94 -6.02 5.80
C ASP A 54 4.03 -6.54 4.87
N MET A 55 4.67 -5.65 4.10
CA MET A 55 5.83 -5.98 3.29
C MET A 55 7.01 -6.46 4.14
N GLN A 56 7.27 -5.82 5.29
CA GLN A 56 8.33 -6.23 6.21
C GLN A 56 8.11 -7.65 6.75
N LYS A 57 6.87 -8.03 7.07
CA LYS A 57 6.54 -9.39 7.55
C LYS A 57 6.87 -10.47 6.54
N MET A 58 6.80 -10.16 5.24
CA MET A 58 7.06 -11.13 4.16
C MET A 58 8.46 -11.01 3.56
N LYS A 59 9.20 -9.93 3.87
CA LYS A 59 10.48 -9.59 3.25
C LYS A 59 11.44 -10.77 3.17
N ASN A 60 11.64 -11.47 4.28
CA ASN A 60 12.60 -12.56 4.35
C ASN A 60 12.20 -13.72 3.43
N TYR A 61 10.91 -14.04 3.33
CA TYR A 61 10.43 -15.09 2.43
C TYR A 61 10.63 -14.74 0.96
N ILE A 62 10.40 -13.48 0.60
CA ILE A 62 10.57 -12.98 -0.78
C ILE A 62 12.04 -12.96 -1.18
N VAL A 63 12.92 -12.48 -0.29
CA VAL A 63 14.37 -12.46 -0.54
C VAL A 63 14.88 -13.88 -0.75
N GLU A 64 14.45 -14.82 0.09
CA GLU A 64 14.86 -16.22 -0.04
C GLU A 64 14.28 -16.88 -1.30
N SER A 65 13.03 -16.59 -1.69
CA SER A 65 12.49 -17.14 -2.94
C SER A 65 13.24 -16.62 -4.17
N ASN A 66 13.63 -15.34 -4.17
CA ASN A 66 14.42 -14.75 -5.23
C ASN A 66 15.84 -15.34 -5.29
N ARG A 67 16.42 -15.66 -4.13
CA ARG A 67 17.70 -16.38 -4.07
C ARG A 67 17.59 -17.77 -4.69
N VAL A 68 16.53 -18.52 -4.38
CA VAL A 68 16.27 -19.82 -5.00
C VAL A 68 16.07 -19.68 -6.52
N LEU A 69 15.35 -18.65 -6.98
CA LEU A 69 15.20 -18.38 -8.41
C LEU A 69 16.55 -18.14 -9.09
N SER A 70 17.44 -17.34 -8.49
CA SER A 70 18.80 -17.13 -9.00
C SER A 70 19.60 -18.44 -9.05
N ASP A 71 19.52 -19.28 -8.02
CA ASP A 71 20.16 -20.61 -8.04
C ASP A 71 19.59 -21.51 -9.17
N VAL A 72 18.28 -21.47 -9.44
CA VAL A 72 17.64 -22.25 -10.53
C VAL A 72 18.12 -21.82 -11.92
N ILE A 73 18.46 -20.54 -12.09
CA ILE A 73 18.93 -19.95 -13.34
C ILE A 73 20.43 -20.14 -13.51
N GLU A 74 21.22 -19.91 -12.44
CA GLU A 74 22.68 -19.83 -12.50
C GLU A 74 23.38 -21.14 -12.15
N LYS A 75 22.74 -22.01 -11.35
CA LYS A 75 23.34 -23.23 -10.78
C LYS A 75 22.41 -24.43 -10.97
N GLU A 76 21.92 -24.59 -12.19
CA GLU A 76 20.94 -25.63 -12.54
C GLU A 76 21.37 -27.03 -12.07
N ASP A 77 22.61 -27.44 -12.33
CA ASP A 77 23.11 -28.78 -11.97
C ASP A 77 23.00 -29.04 -10.45
N VAL A 78 23.40 -28.07 -9.62
CA VAL A 78 23.32 -28.17 -8.15
C VAL A 78 21.88 -28.27 -7.67
N VAL A 79 20.97 -27.54 -8.31
CA VAL A 79 19.54 -27.59 -8.00
C VAL A 79 18.94 -28.92 -8.43
N GLN A 80 19.36 -29.47 -9.58
CA GLN A 80 18.89 -30.76 -10.07
C GLN A 80 19.37 -31.92 -9.16
N ASP A 81 20.57 -31.82 -8.60
CA ASP A 81 21.11 -32.80 -7.65
C ASP A 81 20.44 -32.75 -6.27
N ASN A 82 19.93 -31.57 -5.87
CA ASN A 82 19.33 -31.33 -4.54
C ASN A 82 17.86 -30.89 -4.61
N LYS A 83 17.10 -31.38 -5.61
CA LYS A 83 15.72 -30.93 -5.88
C LYS A 83 14.81 -30.91 -4.66
N ASP A 84 14.83 -32.00 -3.89
CA ASP A 84 13.91 -32.16 -2.76
C ASP A 84 14.16 -31.12 -1.67
N GLU A 85 15.43 -30.71 -1.48
CA GLU A 85 15.78 -29.63 -0.55
C GLU A 85 15.20 -28.30 -1.02
N TYR A 86 15.44 -27.94 -2.29
CA TYR A 86 14.95 -26.70 -2.88
C TYR A 86 13.42 -26.62 -2.89
N ILE A 87 12.74 -27.71 -3.25
CA ILE A 87 11.27 -27.80 -3.22
C ILE A 87 10.76 -27.67 -1.79
N SER A 88 11.35 -28.38 -0.82
CA SER A 88 10.95 -28.29 0.59
C SER A 88 11.13 -26.88 1.15
N ARG A 89 12.23 -26.21 0.79
CA ARG A 89 12.48 -24.80 1.13
C ARG A 89 11.37 -23.91 0.56
N LEU A 90 11.08 -24.01 -0.74
CA LEU A 90 10.02 -23.23 -1.39
C LEU A 90 8.62 -23.46 -0.77
N ILE A 91 8.28 -24.71 -0.44
CA ILE A 91 7.02 -25.03 0.27
C ILE A 91 6.97 -24.33 1.64
N SER A 92 8.09 -24.33 2.37
CA SER A 92 8.17 -23.62 3.66
C SER A 92 8.00 -22.11 3.49
N LEU A 93 8.63 -21.50 2.47
CA LEU A 93 8.45 -20.09 2.15
C LEU A 93 7.01 -19.76 1.78
N LYS A 94 6.37 -20.57 0.92
CA LYS A 94 4.96 -20.44 0.55
C LYS A 94 4.06 -20.42 1.79
N LYS A 95 4.23 -21.42 2.68
CA LYS A 95 3.47 -21.48 3.94
C LYS A 95 3.76 -20.27 4.84
N GLY A 96 5.00 -19.80 4.89
CA GLY A 96 5.39 -18.60 5.61
C GLY A 96 4.66 -17.35 5.12
N ILE A 97 4.57 -17.18 3.79
CA ILE A 97 3.80 -16.10 3.17
C ILE A 97 2.31 -16.28 3.46
N GLU A 98 1.72 -17.46 3.23
CA GLU A 98 0.31 -17.75 3.49
C GLU A 98 -0.11 -17.42 4.93
N ASN A 99 0.69 -17.85 5.90
CA ASN A 99 0.42 -17.65 7.33
C ASN A 99 0.76 -16.25 7.84
N SER A 100 1.47 -15.42 7.06
CA SER A 100 1.75 -14.05 7.46
C SER A 100 0.44 -13.26 7.61
N LYS A 101 0.20 -12.71 8.80
CA LYS A 101 -0.97 -11.87 9.08
C LYS A 101 -0.76 -10.50 8.46
N THR A 102 -1.38 -10.28 7.31
CA THR A 102 -1.28 -9.04 6.54
C THR A 102 -2.65 -8.41 6.38
N SER A 103 -2.69 -7.09 6.16
CA SER A 103 -3.92 -6.39 5.79
C SER A 103 -4.46 -6.88 4.45
N PHE A 104 -5.75 -6.63 4.23
CA PHE A 104 -6.41 -6.93 2.96
C PHE A 104 -5.83 -6.13 1.79
N LEU A 105 -5.14 -5.01 2.07
CA LEU A 105 -4.59 -4.11 1.04
C LEU A 105 -3.57 -4.80 0.14
N ILE A 106 -2.86 -5.81 0.65
CA ILE A 106 -1.82 -6.51 -0.08
C ILE A 106 -2.21 -7.95 -0.46
N SER A 107 -3.51 -8.28 -0.47
CA SER A 107 -4.00 -9.62 -0.80
C SER A 107 -3.51 -10.10 -2.17
N ASP A 108 -3.56 -9.21 -3.15
CA ASP A 108 -3.25 -9.54 -4.55
C ASP A 108 -1.74 -9.68 -4.74
N TYR A 109 -0.96 -8.78 -4.14
CA TYR A 109 0.50 -8.91 -4.02
C TYR A 109 0.89 -10.28 -3.46
N LYS A 110 0.29 -10.66 -2.32
CA LYS A 110 0.55 -11.92 -1.64
C LYS A 110 0.16 -13.13 -2.49
N SER A 111 -0.99 -13.07 -3.16
CA SER A 111 -1.47 -14.09 -4.08
C SER A 111 -0.52 -14.31 -5.26
N TYR A 112 -0.03 -13.23 -5.89
CA TYR A 112 0.93 -13.34 -6.98
C TYR A 112 2.28 -13.89 -6.52
N ARG A 113 2.77 -13.53 -5.32
CA ARG A 113 4.00 -14.11 -4.77
C ARG A 113 3.88 -15.61 -4.51
N ILE A 114 2.74 -16.08 -4.01
CA ILE A 114 2.48 -17.51 -3.84
C ILE A 114 2.47 -18.23 -5.20
N LYS A 115 1.79 -17.68 -6.21
CA LYS A 115 1.77 -18.25 -7.57
C LYS A 115 3.16 -18.32 -8.20
N SER A 116 3.99 -17.29 -7.98
CA SER A 116 5.39 -17.28 -8.39
C SER A 116 6.17 -18.43 -7.76
N ILE A 117 6.01 -18.67 -6.46
CA ILE A 117 6.64 -19.82 -5.78
C ILE A 117 6.13 -21.15 -6.32
N ASP A 118 4.82 -21.28 -6.57
CA ASP A 118 4.25 -22.51 -7.16
C ASP A 118 4.86 -22.79 -8.54
N SER A 119 4.94 -21.78 -9.41
CA SER A 119 5.60 -21.90 -10.71
C SER A 119 7.08 -22.26 -10.58
N LEU A 120 7.78 -21.71 -9.58
CA LEU A 120 9.19 -22.04 -9.32
C LEU A 120 9.36 -23.51 -8.89
N ILE A 121 8.48 -24.01 -8.02
CA ILE A 121 8.43 -25.44 -7.66
C ILE A 121 8.20 -26.29 -8.91
N TYR A 122 7.25 -25.93 -9.77
CA TYR A 122 7.00 -26.67 -11.01
C TYR A 122 8.19 -26.66 -11.97
N SER A 123 8.93 -25.55 -12.04
CA SER A 123 10.13 -25.45 -12.88
C SER A 123 11.26 -26.40 -12.44
N ILE A 124 11.38 -26.64 -11.13
CA ILE A 124 12.38 -27.56 -10.55
C ILE A 124 11.94 -29.01 -10.74
N SER A 125 10.65 -29.29 -10.52
CA SER A 125 10.07 -30.63 -10.60
C SER A 125 9.97 -31.15 -12.03
N ASN A 126 9.67 -30.28 -13.01
CA ASN A 126 9.37 -30.66 -14.39
C ASN A 126 10.40 -30.09 -15.38
N SER A 127 11.50 -30.80 -15.57
CA SER A 127 12.59 -30.38 -16.47
C SER A 127 12.15 -30.15 -17.92
N LYS A 128 11.12 -30.86 -18.41
CA LYS A 128 10.62 -30.74 -19.79
C LYS A 128 9.89 -29.42 -20.09
N GLU A 129 9.27 -28.82 -19.08
CA GLU A 129 8.48 -27.57 -19.21
C GLU A 129 9.10 -26.43 -18.39
N LYS A 130 10.38 -26.55 -18.03
CA LYS A 130 11.08 -25.60 -17.15
C LYS A 130 10.93 -24.15 -17.63
N GLU A 131 11.20 -23.87 -18.90
CA GLU A 131 11.14 -22.52 -19.46
C GLU A 131 9.75 -21.88 -19.35
N LYS A 132 8.70 -22.66 -19.59
CA LYS A 132 7.31 -22.21 -19.45
C LYS A 132 7.01 -21.82 -18.01
N TYR A 133 7.42 -22.65 -17.05
CA TYR A 133 7.22 -22.35 -15.64
C TYR A 133 8.07 -21.17 -15.16
N LEU A 134 9.28 -20.99 -15.67
CA LEU A 134 10.09 -19.79 -15.39
C LEU A 134 9.46 -18.52 -15.99
N SER A 135 8.86 -18.60 -17.17
CA SER A 135 8.09 -17.50 -17.74
C SER A 135 6.88 -17.12 -16.86
N ASP A 136 6.20 -18.11 -16.28
CA ASP A 136 5.14 -17.86 -15.30
C ASP A 136 5.67 -17.22 -14.01
N VAL A 137 6.85 -17.63 -13.51
CA VAL A 137 7.52 -16.97 -12.39
C VAL A 137 7.73 -15.48 -12.68
N ASP A 138 8.27 -15.15 -13.85
CA ASP A 138 8.50 -13.76 -14.26
C ASP A 138 7.20 -12.97 -14.39
N LYS A 139 6.17 -13.58 -14.97
CA LYS A 139 4.84 -12.98 -15.10
C LYS A 139 4.26 -12.63 -13.72
N TYR A 140 4.27 -13.57 -12.78
CA TYR A 140 3.72 -13.33 -11.45
C TYR A 140 4.57 -12.37 -10.62
N ASN A 141 5.89 -12.37 -10.81
CA ASN A 141 6.77 -11.37 -10.20
C ASN A 141 6.44 -9.96 -10.68
N LYS A 142 6.27 -9.76 -12.00
CA LYS A 142 5.86 -8.47 -12.58
C LYS A 142 4.49 -8.02 -12.06
N LEU A 143 3.49 -8.91 -12.07
CA LEU A 143 2.16 -8.59 -11.54
C LEU A 143 2.20 -8.19 -10.06
N SER A 144 3.03 -8.86 -9.25
CA SER A 144 3.21 -8.50 -7.85
C SER A 144 3.84 -7.10 -7.69
N GLU A 145 4.79 -6.74 -8.55
CA GLU A 145 5.45 -5.44 -8.52
C GLU A 145 4.51 -4.32 -8.99
N GLU A 146 3.75 -4.56 -10.06
CA GLU A 146 2.70 -3.65 -10.53
C GLU A 146 1.67 -3.37 -9.44
N GLU A 147 1.23 -4.40 -8.72
CA GLU A 147 0.28 -4.24 -7.63
C GLU A 147 0.86 -3.42 -6.49
N LEU A 148 2.10 -3.71 -6.09
CA LEU A 148 2.77 -2.92 -5.07
C LEU A 148 2.93 -1.45 -5.50
N ASN A 149 3.27 -1.20 -6.76
CA ASN A 149 3.41 0.15 -7.29
C ASN A 149 2.09 0.93 -7.30
N LYS A 150 0.96 0.26 -7.60
CA LYS A 150 -0.38 0.86 -7.49
C LYS A 150 -0.69 1.28 -6.06
N LEU A 151 -0.38 0.43 -5.09
CA LEU A 151 -0.62 0.70 -3.67
C LEU A 151 0.29 1.82 -3.12
N ILE A 152 1.55 1.85 -3.56
CA ILE A 152 2.57 2.74 -2.98
C ILE A 152 2.59 4.13 -3.63
N ASN A 153 2.04 4.31 -4.85
CA ASN A 153 2.07 5.57 -5.63
C ASN A 153 3.19 6.55 -5.21
N LYS A 154 4.41 6.30 -5.70
CA LYS A 154 5.66 6.99 -5.31
C LYS A 154 5.52 8.51 -5.19
N THR A 155 4.74 9.14 -6.07
CA THR A 155 4.52 10.59 -6.11
C THR A 155 3.89 11.13 -4.83
N PHE A 156 3.00 10.39 -4.18
CA PHE A 156 2.33 10.86 -2.96
C PHE A 156 3.23 10.72 -1.71
N ILE A 157 4.10 9.71 -1.70
CA ILE A 157 5.08 9.48 -0.63
C ILE A 157 6.13 10.59 -0.60
N GLU A 158 6.66 11.00 -1.75
CA GLU A 158 7.66 12.08 -1.83
C GLU A 158 7.13 13.42 -1.30
N VAL A 159 5.85 13.71 -1.55
CA VAL A 159 5.21 14.98 -1.12
C VAL A 159 4.82 14.96 0.36
N THR A 160 4.56 13.79 0.95
CA THR A 160 4.16 13.66 2.38
C THR A 160 5.34 13.42 3.33
N TYR A 161 6.45 12.83 2.86
CA TYR A 161 7.68 12.68 3.65
C TYR A 161 8.31 14.02 4.08
N LEU A 162 7.95 15.13 3.43
CA LEU A 162 8.43 16.47 3.79
C LEU A 162 7.94 16.95 5.17
N SER A 163 6.96 16.30 5.79
CA SER A 163 6.36 16.75 7.06
C SER A 163 6.81 15.98 8.31
N ALA A 164 7.30 14.74 8.17
CA ALA A 164 7.62 13.90 9.32
C ALA A 164 9.06 14.07 9.85
N LYS A 165 9.96 14.72 9.11
CA LYS A 165 11.34 14.95 9.56
C LYS A 165 11.52 16.14 10.50
N THR A 166 10.44 16.84 10.84
CA THR A 166 10.46 17.99 11.79
C THR A 166 10.27 17.56 13.24
N TYR A 167 10.06 16.27 13.52
CA TYR A 167 9.84 15.73 14.87
C TYR A 167 10.78 14.57 15.25
N ILE A 168 11.99 14.56 14.70
CA ILE A 168 13.13 13.78 15.22
C ILE A 168 14.26 14.75 15.54
#